data_AF-A0A3D1JTI8-F1
#
_entry.id   AF-A0A3D1JTI8-F1
#
_cell.length_a   1.000
_cell.length_b   1.000
_cell.length_c   1.000
_cell.angle_alpha   90.00
_cell.angle_beta   90.00
_cell.angle_gamma   90.00
#
_symmetry.space_group_name_H-M   'P 1'
#
loop_
_entity.id
_entity.type
_entity.pdbx_description
1 polymer ?
#
loop_
_entity_poly.entity_id
_entity_poly.type
_entity_poly.pdbx_seq_one_letter_code
_entity_poly.pdbx_strand_id
1 'polypeptide(L)'
;GHSMGGHGALTLALRHPGRFRSLSALAPICAPTQCPWGEKAFTGYLGADRTAWLEHDATVLMQNQPIAPYPAGILIDQGLADPFLPEQLHPHRLEEACAQIGQPLELRRHAGYDHGYYFVQTFIADHLQHHARSLLPPTP
;
A
#
# COMPACT_ATOMS: atom_id res chain seq x y z
N GLY A 1 -4.71 -4.95 3.36
CA GLY A 1 -5.97 -4.85 2.57
C GLY A 1 -5.70 -5.18 1.11
N HIS A 2 -6.74 -5.26 0.26
CA HIS A 2 -6.61 -5.57 -1.18
C HIS A 2 -7.08 -4.41 -2.08
N SER A 3 -6.35 -4.04 -3.14
CA SER A 3 -6.77 -3.00 -4.12
C SER A 3 -7.09 -1.66 -3.47
N MET A 4 -8.31 -1.13 -3.64
CA MET A 4 -8.81 0.04 -2.89
C MET A 4 -8.72 -0.14 -1.35
N GLY A 5 -8.92 -1.35 -0.83
CA GLY A 5 -8.69 -1.65 0.58
C GLY A 5 -7.20 -1.73 0.95
N GLY A 6 -6.31 -2.00 -0.02
CA GLY A 6 -4.86 -1.89 0.13
C GLY A 6 -4.44 -0.42 0.23
N HIS A 7 -5.00 0.42 -0.64
CA HIS A 7 -4.90 1.88 -0.56
C HIS A 7 -5.31 2.40 0.82
N GLY A 8 -6.50 2.02 1.30
CA GLY A 8 -6.99 2.44 2.60
C GLY A 8 -6.10 1.99 3.76
N ALA A 9 -5.55 0.77 3.70
CA ALA A 9 -4.62 0.29 4.72
C ALA A 9 -3.35 1.17 4.79
N LEU A 10 -2.76 1.51 3.63
CA LEU A 10 -1.57 2.35 3.55
C LEU A 10 -1.85 3.78 4.03
N THR A 11 -2.93 4.41 3.56
CA THR A 11 -3.22 5.81 3.92
C THR A 11 -3.60 5.96 5.40
N LEU A 12 -4.43 5.07 5.94
CA LEU A 12 -4.78 5.11 7.36
C LEU A 12 -3.56 4.91 8.26
N ALA A 13 -2.67 3.98 7.90
CA ALA A 13 -1.42 3.76 8.61
C ALA A 13 -0.54 5.01 8.65
N LEU A 14 -0.35 5.67 7.51
CA LEU A 14 0.52 6.85 7.39
C LEU A 14 -0.07 8.12 8.04
N ARG A 15 -1.40 8.24 8.09
CA ARG A 15 -2.10 9.40 8.71
C ARG A 15 -2.31 9.24 10.21
N HIS A 16 -2.21 8.03 10.73
CA HIS A 16 -2.43 7.74 12.15
C HIS A 16 -1.21 7.05 12.77
N PRO A 17 -0.06 7.75 12.85
CA PRO A 17 1.16 7.20 13.40
C PRO A 17 0.95 6.69 14.83
N GLY A 18 1.53 5.53 15.13
CA GLY A 18 1.40 4.85 16.43
C GLY A 18 0.11 4.03 16.63
N ARG A 19 -0.87 4.11 15.72
CA ARG A 19 -2.13 3.36 15.84
C ARG A 19 -2.05 1.92 15.32
N PHE A 20 -1.16 1.66 14.37
CA PHE A 20 -0.97 0.33 13.76
C PHE A 20 0.47 -0.15 13.95
N ARG A 21 0.65 -1.39 14.43
CA ARG A 21 1.98 -1.96 14.72
C ARG A 21 2.70 -2.52 13.49
N SER A 22 1.96 -2.89 12.45
CA SER A 22 2.48 -3.47 11.21
C SER A 22 1.57 -3.11 10.04
N LEU A 23 2.10 -3.15 8.82
CA LEU A 23 1.41 -2.68 7.62
C LEU A 23 1.71 -3.59 6.43
N SER A 24 0.64 -4.04 5.77
CA SER A 24 0.78 -4.80 4.53
C SER A 24 -0.41 -4.61 3.58
N ALA A 25 -0.19 -4.86 2.29
CA ALA A 25 -1.23 -4.77 1.27
C ALA A 25 -1.02 -5.73 0.09
N LEU A 26 -2.12 -6.13 -0.55
CA LEU A 26 -2.17 -6.97 -1.76
C LEU A 26 -2.68 -6.12 -2.92
N ALA A 27 -1.92 -6.04 -4.00
CA ALA A 27 -2.22 -5.25 -5.20
C ALA A 27 -2.79 -3.85 -4.90
N PRO A 28 -2.17 -3.03 -4.02
CA PRO A 28 -2.74 -1.75 -3.60
C PRO A 28 -2.76 -0.70 -4.72
N ILE A 29 -3.74 0.21 -4.66
CA ILE A 29 -3.67 1.49 -5.39
C ILE A 29 -2.72 2.42 -4.63
N CYS A 30 -1.46 2.49 -5.04
CA CYS A 30 -0.41 3.22 -4.33
C CYS A 30 -0.42 4.73 -4.57
N ALA A 31 -0.82 5.16 -5.77
CA ALA A 31 -0.78 6.56 -6.20
C ALA A 31 -2.11 6.98 -6.84
N PRO A 32 -3.22 7.01 -6.07
CA PRO A 32 -4.54 7.34 -6.60
C PRO A 32 -4.64 8.72 -7.26
N THR A 33 -3.78 9.68 -6.89
CA THR A 33 -3.73 10.99 -7.57
C THR A 33 -3.16 10.92 -8.99
N GLN A 34 -2.64 9.76 -9.39
CA GLN A 34 -1.95 9.51 -10.65
C GLN A 34 -2.55 8.33 -11.43
N CYS A 35 -3.79 7.93 -11.12
CA CYS A 35 -4.51 6.92 -11.89
C CYS A 35 -5.99 7.28 -12.15
N PRO A 36 -6.62 6.73 -13.21
CA PRO A 36 -7.99 7.05 -13.57
C PRO A 36 -9.03 6.75 -12.48
N TRP A 37 -8.86 5.65 -11.72
CA TRP A 37 -9.79 5.32 -10.63
C TRP A 37 -9.75 6.36 -9.52
N GLY A 38 -8.56 6.78 -9.10
CA GLY A 38 -8.42 7.78 -8.05
C GLY A 38 -8.87 9.16 -8.52
N GLU A 39 -8.56 9.56 -9.77
CA GLU A 39 -9.04 10.82 -10.34
C GLU A 39 -10.57 10.90 -10.38
N LYS A 40 -11.23 9.84 -10.84
CA LYS A 40 -12.70 9.76 -10.87
C LYS A 40 -13.29 9.82 -9.45
N ALA A 41 -12.75 9.02 -8.53
CA ALA A 41 -13.27 8.93 -7.16
C ALA A 41 -13.04 10.24 -6.38
N PHE A 42 -11.84 10.80 -6.42
CA PHE A 42 -11.50 12.01 -5.69
C PHE A 42 -12.18 13.25 -6.26
N THR A 43 -12.36 13.35 -7.57
CA THR A 43 -13.18 14.42 -8.15
C THR A 43 -14.61 14.36 -7.62
N GLY A 44 -15.19 13.17 -7.52
CA GLY A 44 -16.55 12.96 -7.01
C GLY A 44 -16.71 13.22 -5.50
N TYR A 45 -15.73 12.83 -4.69
CA TYR A 45 -15.84 12.90 -3.22
C TYR A 45 -15.18 14.12 -2.58
N LEU A 46 -14.07 14.58 -3.14
CA LEU A 46 -13.22 15.65 -2.59
C LEU A 46 -13.28 16.94 -3.42
N GLY A 47 -13.92 16.90 -4.60
CA GLY A 47 -14.02 18.03 -5.52
C GLY A 47 -12.81 18.16 -6.46
N ALA A 48 -12.82 19.20 -7.29
CA ALA A 48 -11.83 19.41 -8.35
C ALA A 48 -10.47 19.92 -7.86
N ASP A 49 -10.37 20.37 -6.60
CA ASP A 49 -9.11 20.80 -6.01
C ASP A 49 -8.23 19.59 -5.65
N ARG A 50 -7.21 19.35 -6.47
CA ARG A 50 -6.29 18.22 -6.32
C ARG A 50 -5.40 18.34 -5.08
N THR A 51 -5.29 19.50 -4.45
CA THR A 51 -4.49 19.65 -3.23
C THR A 51 -5.07 18.84 -2.07
N ALA A 52 -6.40 18.80 -1.95
CA ALA A 52 -7.11 17.99 -0.96
C ALA A 52 -6.90 16.48 -1.16
N TRP A 53 -6.57 16.04 -2.37
CA TRP A 53 -6.38 14.62 -2.69
C TRP A 53 -5.06 14.08 -2.13
N LEU A 54 -4.07 14.96 -1.91
CA LEU A 54 -2.73 14.57 -1.45
C LEU A 54 -2.77 13.94 -0.05
N GLU A 55 -3.72 14.32 0.80
CA GLU A 55 -3.96 13.69 2.10
C GLU A 55 -4.52 12.26 2.00
N HIS A 56 -4.87 11.83 0.80
CA HIS A 56 -5.45 10.54 0.48
C HIS A 56 -4.61 9.81 -0.58
N ASP A 57 -3.31 10.05 -0.66
CA ASP A 57 -2.41 9.35 -1.57
C ASP A 57 -1.26 8.70 -0.79
N ALA A 58 -1.17 7.38 -0.82
CA ALA A 58 -0.18 6.65 -0.02
C ALA A 58 1.26 6.96 -0.43
N THR A 59 1.51 7.22 -1.72
CA THR A 59 2.83 7.60 -2.22
C THR A 59 3.21 8.99 -1.69
N VAL A 60 2.30 9.96 -1.83
CA VAL A 60 2.54 11.34 -1.35
C VAL A 60 2.69 11.38 0.18
N LEU A 61 1.84 10.65 0.90
CA LEU A 61 1.92 10.53 2.36
C LEU A 61 3.23 9.91 2.83
N MET A 62 3.78 8.94 2.09
CA MET A 62 5.09 8.33 2.41
C MET A 62 6.22 9.33 2.19
N GLN A 63 6.22 10.06 1.06
CA GLN A 63 7.24 11.07 0.75
C GLN A 63 7.31 12.18 1.80
N ASN A 64 6.17 12.50 2.44
CA ASN A 64 6.07 13.53 3.46
C ASN A 64 6.38 13.04 4.88
N GLN A 65 6.74 11.77 5.07
CA GLN A 65 7.14 11.28 6.39
C GLN A 65 8.53 11.83 6.76
N PRO A 66 8.72 12.31 8.00
CA PRO A 66 10.01 12.84 8.43
C PRO A 66 11.09 11.75 8.63
N ILE A 67 10.66 10.51 8.91
CA ILE A 67 11.48 9.32 9.09
C ILE A 67 10.69 8.09 8.64
N ALA A 68 11.35 6.95 8.43
CA ALA A 68 10.69 5.65 8.16
C ALA A 68 9.68 5.27 9.27
N PRO A 69 8.35 5.31 9.03
CA PRO A 69 7.35 5.05 10.08
C PRO A 69 7.22 3.56 10.48
N TYR A 70 7.63 2.64 9.62
CA TYR A 70 7.52 1.19 9.82
C TYR A 70 8.91 0.52 9.77
N PRO A 71 9.75 0.65 10.80
CA PRO A 71 11.12 0.11 10.79
C PRO A 71 11.19 -1.42 10.69
N ALA A 72 10.12 -2.13 11.08
CA ALA A 72 10.00 -3.58 10.90
C ALA A 72 9.66 -4.00 9.45
N GLY A 73 9.46 -3.02 8.57
CA GLY A 73 9.14 -3.20 7.16
C GLY A 73 7.65 -3.18 6.85
N ILE A 74 7.36 -2.82 5.60
CA ILE A 74 6.04 -2.92 4.98
C ILE A 74 6.08 -4.09 4.00
N LEU A 75 5.06 -4.94 4.00
CA LEU A 75 4.94 -6.05 3.04
C LEU A 75 3.90 -5.71 1.96
N ILE A 76 4.30 -5.75 0.69
CA ILE A 76 3.39 -5.62 -0.45
C ILE A 76 3.57 -6.79 -1.39
N ASP A 77 2.46 -7.37 -1.80
CA ASP A 77 2.42 -8.41 -2.81
C ASP A 77 1.68 -7.90 -4.04
N GLN A 78 2.26 -8.09 -5.22
CA GLN A 78 1.69 -7.67 -6.50
C GLN A 78 1.76 -8.81 -7.54
N GLY A 79 0.61 -9.17 -8.12
CA GLY A 79 0.56 -10.02 -9.31
C GLY A 79 1.07 -9.29 -10.54
N LEU A 80 1.95 -9.92 -11.33
CA LEU A 80 2.49 -9.34 -12.58
C LEU A 80 1.58 -9.56 -13.80
N ALA A 81 0.60 -10.47 -13.70
CA ALA A 81 -0.46 -10.64 -14.69
C ALA A 81 -1.74 -9.87 -14.30
N ASP A 82 -1.66 -8.99 -13.30
CA ASP A 82 -2.74 -8.14 -12.87
C ASP A 82 -3.06 -7.09 -13.97
N PRO A 83 -4.27 -7.10 -14.54
CA PRO A 83 -4.62 -6.20 -15.64
C PRO A 83 -4.67 -4.72 -15.22
N PHE A 84 -4.77 -4.43 -13.93
CA PHE A 84 -4.83 -3.06 -13.40
C PHE A 84 -3.45 -2.51 -13.01
N LEU A 85 -2.41 -3.35 -12.98
CA LEU A 85 -1.04 -2.96 -12.63
C LEU A 85 -0.53 -1.72 -13.39
N PRO A 86 -0.59 -1.67 -14.74
CA PRO A 86 0.02 -0.57 -15.48
C PRO A 86 -0.71 0.77 -15.32
N GLU A 87 -2.03 0.74 -15.12
CA GLU A 87 -2.88 1.93 -15.18
C GLU A 87 -3.40 2.41 -13.82
N GLN A 88 -3.56 1.52 -12.85
CA GLN A 88 -4.25 1.84 -11.59
C GLN A 88 -3.37 1.71 -10.35
N LEU A 89 -2.52 0.68 -10.27
CA LEU A 89 -1.92 0.27 -9.00
C LEU A 89 -0.63 1.03 -8.68
N HIS A 90 0.25 1.18 -9.68
CA HIS A 90 1.52 1.91 -9.58
C HIS A 90 2.38 1.60 -8.33
N PRO A 91 2.65 0.34 -7.98
CA PRO A 91 3.42 0.00 -6.78
C PRO A 91 4.87 0.53 -6.81
N HIS A 92 5.45 0.74 -8.01
CA HIS A 92 6.77 1.33 -8.19
C HIS A 92 6.89 2.74 -7.59
N ARG A 93 5.83 3.55 -7.62
CA ARG A 93 5.85 4.90 -7.04
C ARG A 93 5.99 4.87 -5.53
N LEU A 94 5.32 3.92 -4.87
CA LEU A 94 5.48 3.72 -3.43
C LEU A 94 6.85 3.14 -3.08
N GLU A 95 7.40 2.25 -3.92
CA GLU A 95 8.76 1.74 -3.76
C GLU A 95 9.81 2.86 -3.80
N GLU A 96 9.69 3.77 -4.78
CA GLU A 96 10.52 4.98 -4.87
C GLU A 96 10.36 5.89 -3.64
N ALA A 97 9.12 6.15 -3.21
CA ALA A 97 8.84 6.96 -2.03
C ALA A 97 9.43 6.34 -0.74
N CYS A 98 9.34 5.02 -0.59
CA CYS A 98 9.94 4.32 0.54
C CYS A 98 11.47 4.45 0.53
N ALA A 99 12.09 4.27 -0.65
CA ALA A 99 13.53 4.38 -0.81
C ALA A 99 14.06 5.79 -0.44
N GLN A 100 13.33 6.86 -0.79
CA GLN A 100 13.72 8.24 -0.49
C GLN A 100 13.87 8.53 1.01
N ILE A 101 13.06 7.90 1.85
CA ILE A 101 13.09 8.12 3.30
C ILE A 101 13.72 6.95 4.09
N GLY A 102 14.26 5.95 3.38
CA GLY A 102 14.83 4.75 3.99
C GLY A 102 13.80 3.85 4.68
N GLN A 103 12.53 3.89 4.27
CA GLN A 103 11.48 3.00 4.78
C GLN A 103 11.69 1.58 4.21
N PRO A 104 11.90 0.56 5.06
CA PRO A 104 12.03 -0.80 4.55
C PRO A 104 10.71 -1.26 3.90
N LEU A 105 10.80 -1.68 2.64
CA LEU A 105 9.68 -2.19 1.87
C LEU A 105 10.08 -3.53 1.23
N GLU A 106 9.28 -4.55 1.49
CA GLU A 106 9.34 -5.82 0.77
C GLU A 106 8.22 -5.84 -0.27
N LEU A 107 8.52 -5.44 -1.50
CA LEU A 107 7.59 -5.49 -2.64
C LEU A 107 7.83 -6.76 -3.46
N ARG A 108 7.04 -7.80 -3.20
CA ARG A 108 7.10 -9.09 -3.87
C ARG A 108 6.25 -9.07 -5.14
N ARG A 109 6.85 -9.50 -6.25
CA ARG A 109 6.26 -9.48 -7.59
C ARG A 109 6.08 -10.91 -8.09
N HIS A 110 4.84 -11.28 -8.41
CA HIS A 110 4.48 -12.68 -8.68
C HIS A 110 4.08 -12.90 -10.12
N ALA A 111 4.91 -13.62 -10.87
CA ALA A 111 4.63 -13.97 -12.26
C ALA A 111 3.36 -14.85 -12.38
N GLY A 112 2.48 -14.52 -13.33
CA GLY A 112 1.27 -15.30 -13.61
C GLY A 112 0.09 -15.07 -12.67
N TYR A 113 0.27 -14.33 -11.58
CA TYR A 113 -0.82 -13.98 -10.66
C TYR A 113 -1.55 -12.71 -11.09
N ASP A 114 -2.87 -12.72 -10.96
CA ASP A 114 -3.78 -11.65 -11.33
C ASP A 114 -4.25 -10.82 -10.10
N HIS A 115 -5.35 -10.07 -10.27
CA HIS A 115 -5.98 -9.26 -9.22
C HIS A 115 -6.98 -10.03 -8.35
N GLY A 116 -7.22 -11.31 -8.64
CA GLY A 116 -8.32 -12.08 -8.09
C GLY A 116 -8.06 -12.58 -6.67
N TYR A 117 -9.09 -13.16 -6.06
CA TYR A 117 -8.94 -13.78 -4.75
C TYR A 117 -8.10 -15.05 -4.75
N TYR A 118 -7.80 -15.66 -5.90
CA TYR A 118 -6.79 -16.73 -5.99
C TYR A 118 -5.39 -16.20 -5.66
N PHE A 119 -5.05 -15.00 -6.15
CA PHE A 119 -3.82 -14.30 -5.76
C PHE A 119 -3.83 -13.99 -4.25
N VAL A 120 -4.90 -13.38 -3.74
CA VAL A 120 -5.04 -13.08 -2.30
C VAL A 120 -4.89 -14.34 -1.44
N GLN A 121 -5.63 -15.41 -1.78
CA GLN A 121 -5.61 -16.68 -1.07
C GLN A 121 -4.21 -17.29 -1.02
N THR A 122 -3.43 -17.16 -2.10
CA THR A 122 -2.08 -17.72 -2.16
C THR A 122 -1.15 -17.10 -1.14
N PHE A 123 -1.22 -15.77 -0.97
CA PHE A 123 -0.23 -15.03 -0.18
C PHE A 123 -0.75 -14.56 1.20
N ILE A 124 -2.05 -14.66 1.48
CA ILE A 124 -2.62 -14.15 2.74
C ILE A 124 -1.98 -14.75 3.99
N ALA A 125 -1.50 -16.01 3.95
CA ALA A 125 -0.80 -16.64 5.06
C ALA A 125 0.48 -15.90 5.43
N ASP A 126 1.25 -15.42 4.44
CA ASP A 126 2.48 -14.65 4.68
C ASP A 126 2.17 -13.30 5.32
N HIS A 127 1.11 -12.63 4.88
CA HIS A 127 0.64 -11.38 5.47
C HIS A 127 0.22 -11.56 6.94
N LEU A 128 -0.49 -12.65 7.24
CA LEU A 128 -0.85 -13.00 8.62
C LEU A 128 0.40 -13.22 9.48
N GLN A 129 1.41 -13.93 8.96
CA GLN A 129 2.67 -14.12 9.67
C GLN A 129 3.45 -12.82 9.84
N HIS A 130 3.53 -11.98 8.81
CA HIS A 130 4.14 -10.65 8.87
C HIS A 130 3.51 -9.82 10.00
N HIS A 131 2.18 -9.79 10.09
CA HIS A 131 1.50 -9.07 11.16
C HIS A 131 1.71 -9.71 12.53
N ALA A 132 1.66 -11.04 12.62
CA ALA A 132 1.85 -11.79 13.86
C ALA A 132 3.21 -11.47 14.52
N ARG A 133 4.28 -11.33 13.73
CA ARG A 133 5.63 -10.98 14.22
C ARG A 133 5.67 -9.65 15.00
N SER A 134 4.80 -8.69 14.65
CA SER A 134 4.73 -7.38 15.33
C SER A 134 3.64 -7.27 16.39
N LEU A 135 2.64 -8.16 16.34
CA LEU A 135 1.47 -8.11 17.22
C LEU A 135 1.58 -9.06 18.42
N LEU A 136 2.19 -10.24 18.22
CA LEU A 136 2.31 -11.24 19.26
C LEU A 136 3.56 -10.98 20.11
N PRO A 137 3.52 -11.32 21.41
CA PRO A 137 4.72 -11.34 22.23
C PRO A 137 5.72 -12.37 21.67
N PRO A 138 7.04 -12.17 21.89
CA PRO A 138 8.03 -13.17 21.53
C PRO A 138 7.68 -14.50 22.19
N THR A 139 7.74 -15.58 21.40
CA THR A 139 7.51 -16.94 21.92
C THR A 139 8.67 -17.29 22.85
N PRO A 140 8.40 -17.73 24.09
CA PRO A 140 9.45 -18.11 25.05
C PRO A 140 10.25 -19.32 24.60
#